data_AF-A0A950EW87-F1
#
_entry.id   AF-A0A950EW87-F1
#
_cell.length_a   1.000
_cell.length_b   1.000
_cell.length_c   1.000
_cell.angle_alpha   90.00
_cell.angle_beta   90.00
_cell.angle_gamma   90.00
#
_symmetry.space_group_name_H-M   'P 1'
#
loop_
_entity.id
_entity.type
_entity.pdbx_description
1 polymer ?
#
loop_
_entity_poly.entity_id
_entity_poly.type
_entity_poly.pdbx_seq_one_letter_code
_entity_poly.pdbx_strand_id
1 'polypeptide(L)'
;TVVLYSGNMGAKQGIEILADVPMALAARPDISFVFCGDGAAKRELIARCEPLLNCHVLPLQPASMLNELLNVADIHVLPQRNDAADLVMPSKLTGMLASGRAVVAMARPGTSLFDVVSEHGIVVPPEDGNALAAAIAALAGDPERRAALGLAARRYAKRMLSPQSIFDVLEARLAALAGEVPKPAGEPQPAASGAASARESAHAEGKDGSTLPAIEQYDV
;
A
#
# COMPACT_ATOMS: atom_id res chain seq x y z
N THR A 1 -18.73 -1.67 2.40
CA THR A 1 -17.43 -0.98 2.56
C THR A 1 -16.42 -1.94 3.13
N VAL A 2 -15.32 -2.21 2.43
CA VAL A 2 -14.25 -3.09 2.92
C VAL A 2 -13.12 -2.27 3.55
N VAL A 3 -12.81 -2.58 4.81
CA VAL A 3 -11.69 -2.03 5.57
C VAL A 3 -10.58 -3.06 5.60
N LEU A 4 -9.40 -2.73 5.07
CA LEU A 4 -8.29 -3.66 4.91
C LEU A 4 -7.06 -3.25 5.70
N TYR A 5 -6.59 -4.17 6.54
CA TYR A 5 -5.20 -4.22 6.97
C TYR A 5 -4.48 -5.34 6.21
N SER A 6 -3.31 -5.05 5.63
CA SER A 6 -2.47 -6.07 4.99
C SER A 6 -1.03 -5.93 5.43
N GLY A 7 -0.44 -6.99 6.00
CA GLY A 7 0.99 -7.11 6.31
C GLY A 7 1.31 -7.75 7.66
N ASN A 8 2.55 -7.57 8.13
CA ASN A 8 3.06 -8.19 9.34
C ASN A 8 2.23 -7.80 10.59
N MET A 9 1.73 -8.78 11.35
CA MET A 9 0.95 -8.64 12.57
C MET A 9 1.85 -8.74 13.81
N GLY A 10 2.90 -7.92 13.84
CA GLY A 10 3.82 -7.86 14.98
C GLY A 10 3.27 -6.99 16.12
N ALA A 11 3.67 -7.29 17.36
CA ALA A 11 3.25 -6.54 18.56
C ALA A 11 3.53 -5.02 18.51
N LYS A 12 4.51 -4.61 17.68
CA LYS A 12 4.87 -3.19 17.46
C LYS A 12 3.94 -2.45 16.49
N GLN A 13 3.00 -3.14 15.84
CA GLN A 13 2.12 -2.56 14.82
C GLN A 13 0.78 -2.11 15.39
N GLY A 14 0.49 -2.34 16.68
CA GLY A 14 -0.77 -1.93 17.31
C GLY A 14 -1.98 -2.71 16.77
N ILE A 15 -1.77 -3.98 16.42
CA ILE A 15 -2.81 -4.86 15.87
C ILE A 15 -3.93 -5.11 16.89
N GLU A 16 -3.58 -5.04 18.18
CA GLU A 16 -4.47 -5.19 19.31
C GLU A 16 -5.53 -4.07 19.28
N ILE A 17 -5.11 -2.84 18.95
CA ILE A 17 -6.02 -1.69 18.80
C ILE A 17 -6.92 -1.88 17.58
N LEU A 18 -6.38 -2.42 16.47
CA LEU A 18 -7.19 -2.75 15.30
C LEU A 18 -8.24 -3.83 15.59
N ALA A 19 -7.94 -4.76 16.49
CA ALA A 19 -8.84 -5.88 16.79
C ALA A 19 -10.13 -5.44 17.50
N ASP A 20 -10.08 -4.32 18.24
CA ASP A 20 -11.23 -3.79 18.97
C ASP A 20 -12.15 -2.92 18.10
N VAL A 21 -11.65 -2.40 16.96
CA VAL A 21 -12.42 -1.56 16.04
C VAL A 21 -13.61 -2.27 15.40
N PRO A 22 -13.50 -3.52 14.91
CA PRO A 22 -14.64 -4.29 14.42
C PRO A 22 -15.75 -4.42 15.46
N MET A 23 -15.40 -4.66 16.73
CA MET A 23 -16.37 -4.75 17.83
C MET A 23 -17.08 -3.41 18.07
N ALA A 24 -16.34 -2.30 18.07
CA ALA A 24 -16.89 -0.95 18.21
C ALA A 24 -17.87 -0.59 17.07
N LEU A 25 -17.71 -1.23 15.90
CA LEU A 25 -18.54 -1.03 14.72
C LEU A 25 -19.44 -2.24 14.41
N ALA A 26 -19.70 -3.12 15.38
CA ALA A 26 -20.50 -4.33 15.16
C ALA A 26 -21.96 -4.04 14.72
N ALA A 27 -22.49 -2.85 15.07
CA ALA A 27 -23.82 -2.40 14.62
C ALA A 27 -23.86 -1.90 13.16
N ARG A 28 -22.73 -1.92 12.45
CA ARG A 28 -22.58 -1.47 11.05
C ARG A 28 -22.33 -2.66 10.12
N PRO A 29 -23.37 -3.43 9.73
CA PRO A 29 -23.23 -4.59 8.86
C PRO A 29 -22.78 -4.23 7.43
N ASP A 30 -22.85 -2.94 7.05
CA ASP A 30 -22.36 -2.42 5.78
C ASP A 30 -20.83 -2.29 5.72
N ILE A 31 -20.12 -2.49 6.85
CA ILE A 31 -18.67 -2.44 6.96
C ILE A 31 -18.14 -3.86 7.18
N SER A 32 -17.23 -4.31 6.32
CA SER A 32 -16.53 -5.59 6.46
C SER A 32 -15.04 -5.34 6.70
N PHE A 33 -14.49 -5.99 7.72
CA PHE A 33 -13.08 -5.91 8.08
C PHE A 33 -12.34 -7.11 7.51
N VAL A 34 -11.22 -6.85 6.85
CA VAL A 34 -10.31 -7.87 6.33
C VAL A 34 -8.93 -7.59 6.90
N PHE A 35 -8.40 -8.57 7.64
CA PHE A 35 -7.04 -8.55 8.16
C PHE A 35 -6.24 -9.64 7.46
N CYS A 36 -5.30 -9.25 6.62
CA CYS A 36 -4.50 -10.18 5.84
C CYS A 36 -3.04 -10.14 6.28
N GLY A 37 -2.49 -11.27 6.70
CA GLY A 37 -1.07 -11.35 7.04
C GLY A 37 -0.73 -12.42 8.05
N ASP A 38 0.42 -12.25 8.67
CA ASP A 38 0.93 -13.17 9.66
C ASP A 38 1.76 -12.46 10.73
N GLY A 39 1.88 -13.06 11.90
CA GLY A 39 2.63 -12.50 13.02
C GLY A 39 2.09 -12.93 14.38
N ALA A 40 2.80 -12.53 15.44
CA ALA A 40 2.52 -12.94 16.81
C ALA A 40 1.09 -12.59 17.28
N ALA A 41 0.54 -11.46 16.83
CA ALA A 41 -0.80 -10.99 17.24
C ALA A 41 -1.95 -11.68 16.48
N LYS A 42 -1.67 -12.51 15.47
CA LYS A 42 -2.70 -13.09 14.60
C LYS A 42 -3.70 -13.98 15.35
N ARG A 43 -3.23 -14.82 16.27
CA ARG A 43 -4.12 -15.73 17.03
C ARG A 43 -5.12 -14.96 17.88
N GLU A 44 -4.65 -13.91 18.54
CA GLU A 44 -5.51 -13.03 19.34
C GLU A 44 -6.52 -12.28 18.45
N LEU A 45 -6.07 -11.78 17.30
CA LEU A 45 -6.94 -11.13 16.32
C LEU A 45 -8.04 -12.07 15.81
N ILE A 46 -7.71 -13.33 15.52
CA ILE A 46 -8.71 -14.35 15.15
C ILE A 46 -9.72 -14.54 16.28
N ALA A 47 -9.26 -14.74 17.51
CA ALA A 47 -10.15 -14.96 18.66
C ALA A 47 -11.11 -13.77 18.91
N ARG A 48 -10.63 -12.53 18.73
CA ARG A 48 -11.47 -11.32 18.85
C ARG A 48 -12.45 -11.16 17.70
N CYS A 49 -12.09 -11.63 16.50
CA CYS A 49 -12.94 -11.54 15.31
C CYS A 49 -13.91 -12.72 15.13
N GLU A 50 -13.67 -13.88 15.73
CA GLU A 50 -14.54 -15.06 15.66
C GLU A 50 -16.03 -14.77 15.94
N PRO A 51 -16.42 -13.96 16.94
CA PRO A 51 -17.83 -13.65 17.18
C PRO A 51 -18.45 -12.68 16.16
N LEU A 52 -17.66 -12.10 15.25
CA LEU A 52 -18.10 -11.02 14.34
C LEU A 52 -18.27 -11.54 12.91
N LEU A 53 -19.51 -11.52 12.41
CA LEU A 53 -19.83 -11.98 11.04
C LEU A 53 -19.15 -11.16 9.94
N ASN A 54 -18.81 -9.90 10.23
CA ASN A 54 -18.21 -8.96 9.30
C ASN A 54 -16.71 -8.77 9.53
N CYS A 55 -16.04 -9.67 10.26
CA CYS A 55 -14.58 -9.67 10.39
C CYS A 55 -13.97 -10.94 9.78
N HIS A 56 -12.99 -10.77 8.90
CA HIS A 56 -12.28 -11.85 8.23
C HIS A 56 -10.78 -11.73 8.47
N VAL A 57 -10.16 -12.80 8.97
CA VAL A 57 -8.70 -12.89 9.10
C VAL A 57 -8.18 -13.89 8.08
N LEU A 58 -7.42 -13.40 7.11
CA LEU A 58 -6.86 -14.18 6.00
C LEU A 58 -5.38 -14.52 6.26
N PRO A 59 -4.88 -15.66 5.77
CA PRO A 59 -3.46 -15.94 5.76
C PRO A 59 -2.71 -14.97 4.85
N LEU A 60 -1.39 -14.93 5.01
CA LEU A 60 -0.52 -14.20 4.09
C LEU A 60 -0.77 -14.67 2.65
N GLN A 61 -1.03 -13.72 1.75
CA GLN A 61 -1.29 -14.01 0.34
C GLN A 61 0.01 -14.02 -0.48
N PRO A 62 0.07 -14.79 -1.57
CA PRO A 62 1.17 -14.72 -2.52
C PRO A 62 1.38 -13.31 -3.07
N ALA A 63 2.62 -12.94 -3.38
CA ALA A 63 2.94 -11.63 -3.92
C ALA A 63 2.20 -11.30 -5.24
N SER A 64 1.92 -12.31 -6.06
CA SER A 64 1.13 -12.18 -7.29
C SER A 64 -0.30 -11.65 -7.03
N MET A 65 -0.87 -11.95 -5.86
CA MET A 65 -2.21 -11.54 -5.46
C MET A 65 -2.23 -10.19 -4.73
N LEU A 66 -1.07 -9.59 -4.44
CA LEU A 66 -0.98 -8.38 -3.62
C LEU A 66 -1.78 -7.22 -4.23
N ASN A 67 -1.70 -7.03 -5.55
CA ASN A 67 -2.44 -5.96 -6.22
C ASN A 67 -3.95 -6.18 -6.11
N GLU A 68 -4.44 -7.40 -6.30
CA GLU A 68 -5.85 -7.72 -6.14
C GLU A 68 -6.31 -7.50 -4.71
N LEU A 69 -5.54 -8.00 -3.74
CA LEU A 69 -5.80 -7.80 -2.32
C LEU A 69 -5.92 -6.32 -1.96
N LEU A 70 -4.98 -5.48 -2.40
CA LEU A 70 -5.01 -4.05 -2.08
C LEU A 70 -6.21 -3.34 -2.74
N ASN A 71 -6.64 -3.78 -3.92
CA ASN A 71 -7.78 -3.19 -4.63
C ASN A 71 -9.15 -3.61 -4.08
N VAL A 72 -9.22 -4.69 -3.29
CA VAL A 72 -10.44 -5.08 -2.57
C VAL A 72 -10.83 -4.04 -1.51
N ALA A 73 -9.88 -3.26 -1.00
CA ALA A 73 -10.16 -2.24 -0.01
C ALA A 73 -11.01 -1.08 -0.56
N ASP A 74 -11.95 -0.61 0.22
CA ASP A 74 -12.48 0.75 0.11
C ASP A 74 -11.67 1.71 0.99
N ILE A 75 -11.21 1.21 2.14
CA ILE A 75 -10.42 1.94 3.13
C ILE A 75 -9.25 1.04 3.57
N HIS A 76 -8.02 1.54 3.44
CA HIS A 76 -6.85 0.95 4.08
C HIS A 76 -6.68 1.51 5.48
N VAL A 77 -6.32 0.66 6.43
CA VAL A 77 -5.93 1.07 7.79
C VAL A 77 -4.46 0.80 8.03
N LEU A 78 -3.77 1.81 8.52
CA LEU A 78 -2.36 1.73 8.89
C LEU A 78 -2.22 2.09 10.38
N PRO A 79 -2.34 1.11 11.28
CA PRO A 79 -2.06 1.34 12.69
C PRO A 79 -0.56 1.59 12.88
N GLN A 80 -0.23 2.40 13.87
CA GLN A 80 1.13 2.65 14.28
C GLN A 80 1.12 2.93 15.78
N ARG A 81 2.02 2.27 16.50
CA ARG A 81 2.23 2.57 17.92
C ARG A 81 3.02 3.85 18.08
N ASN A 82 2.87 4.47 19.24
CA ASN A 82 3.47 5.75 19.52
C ASN A 82 5.01 5.73 19.55
N ASP A 83 5.60 4.57 19.86
CA ASP A 83 7.04 4.33 19.95
C ASP A 83 7.70 4.01 18.59
N ALA A 84 6.92 3.72 17.55
CA ALA A 84 7.41 3.39 16.20
C ALA A 84 7.54 4.61 15.28
N ALA A 85 7.35 5.82 15.80
CA ALA A 85 6.93 6.98 15.02
C ALA A 85 8.01 7.67 14.15
N ASP A 86 9.31 7.42 14.32
CA ASP A 86 10.30 8.42 13.84
C ASP A 86 11.52 7.93 13.04
N LEU A 87 11.60 6.68 12.60
CA LEU A 87 12.81 6.21 11.90
C LEU A 87 12.65 5.86 10.42
N VAL A 88 11.50 5.32 9.99
CA VAL A 88 11.31 4.90 8.59
C VAL A 88 9.85 4.96 8.17
N MET A 89 9.64 5.30 6.90
CA MET A 89 8.32 5.25 6.26
C MET A 89 7.80 3.80 6.21
N PRO A 90 6.56 3.50 6.64
CA PRO A 90 6.03 2.15 6.58
C PRO A 90 5.95 1.64 5.13
N SER A 91 6.60 0.51 4.82
CA SER A 91 6.67 -0.06 3.47
C SER A 91 5.31 -0.34 2.82
N LYS A 92 4.29 -0.58 3.64
CA LYS A 92 2.92 -0.89 3.18
C LYS A 92 2.18 0.33 2.65
N LEU A 93 2.55 1.53 3.13
CA LEU A 93 1.86 2.76 2.77
C LEU A 93 1.97 3.05 1.28
N THR A 94 3.11 2.75 0.65
CA THR A 94 3.28 2.92 -0.80
C THR A 94 2.22 2.15 -1.58
N GLY A 95 1.98 0.88 -1.24
CA GLY A 95 0.94 0.06 -1.89
C GLY A 95 -0.47 0.58 -1.62
N MET A 96 -0.75 1.05 -0.40
CA MET A 96 -2.04 1.63 -0.02
C MET A 96 -2.34 2.93 -0.79
N LEU A 97 -1.36 3.83 -0.91
CA LEU A 97 -1.53 5.06 -1.68
C LEU A 97 -1.64 4.75 -3.18
N ALA A 98 -0.84 3.79 -3.65
CA ALA A 98 -0.88 3.34 -5.04
C ALA A 98 -2.19 2.63 -5.38
N SER A 99 -2.92 1.99 -4.47
CA SER A 99 -4.22 1.36 -4.81
C SER A 99 -5.30 2.39 -5.15
N GLY A 100 -5.08 3.67 -4.82
CA GLY A 100 -6.05 4.74 -5.03
C GLY A 100 -7.28 4.62 -4.14
N ARG A 101 -7.13 3.98 -2.97
CA ARG A 101 -8.17 3.83 -1.95
C ARG A 101 -7.91 4.78 -0.80
N ALA A 102 -8.95 5.10 -0.03
CA ALA A 102 -8.81 5.98 1.11
C ALA A 102 -7.89 5.32 2.15
N VAL A 103 -7.01 6.10 2.79
CA VAL A 103 -6.11 5.61 3.84
C VAL A 103 -6.46 6.30 5.15
N VAL A 104 -6.63 5.52 6.21
CA VAL A 104 -6.69 6.01 7.59
C VAL A 104 -5.44 5.52 8.32
N ALA A 105 -4.61 6.46 8.78
CA ALA A 105 -3.38 6.13 9.49
C ALA A 105 -3.41 6.67 10.91
N MET A 106 -2.87 5.88 11.85
CA MET A 106 -2.50 6.36 13.17
C MET A 106 -1.13 7.01 13.07
N ALA A 107 -1.00 8.30 13.37
CA ALA A 107 0.29 8.98 13.29
C ALA A 107 0.34 10.22 14.19
N ARG A 108 1.53 10.53 14.69
CA ARG A 108 1.79 11.73 15.48
C ARG A 108 2.16 12.89 14.56
N PRO A 109 1.68 14.13 14.83
CA PRO A 109 2.18 15.32 14.14
C PRO A 109 3.71 15.43 14.16
N GLY A 110 4.30 15.83 13.04
CA GLY A 110 5.76 15.96 12.88
C GLY A 110 6.47 14.67 12.46
N THR A 111 5.74 13.58 12.22
CA THR A 111 6.28 12.33 11.66
C THR A 111 6.12 12.31 10.14
N SER A 112 7.04 11.66 9.42
CA SER A 112 6.94 11.51 7.95
C SER A 112 5.62 10.85 7.52
N LEU A 113 5.11 9.92 8.33
CA LEU A 113 3.81 9.28 8.09
C LEU A 113 2.66 10.29 8.18
N PHE A 114 2.66 11.14 9.21
CA PHE A 114 1.65 12.20 9.37
C PHE A 114 1.67 13.15 8.19
N ASP A 115 2.84 13.64 7.81
CA ASP A 115 2.99 14.64 6.75
C ASP A 115 2.43 14.10 5.42
N VAL A 116 2.76 12.85 5.07
CA VAL A 116 2.27 12.24 3.84
C VAL A 116 0.76 11.97 3.86
N VAL A 117 0.23 11.44 4.96
CA VAL A 117 -1.19 11.04 5.01
C VAL A 117 -2.13 12.23 5.24
N SER A 118 -1.70 13.26 5.97
CA SER A 118 -2.55 14.42 6.30
C SER A 118 -3.11 15.15 5.08
N GLU A 119 -2.40 15.13 3.96
CA GLU A 119 -2.82 15.75 2.69
C GLU A 119 -3.62 14.81 1.77
N HIS A 120 -3.57 13.49 2.01
CA HIS A 120 -4.03 12.47 1.05
C HIS A 120 -4.93 11.39 1.67
N GLY A 121 -5.23 11.49 2.95
CA GLY A 121 -5.98 10.51 3.74
C GLY A 121 -6.51 11.12 5.03
N ILE A 122 -6.78 10.26 6.01
CA ILE A 122 -7.20 10.68 7.35
C ILE A 122 -6.12 10.25 8.34
N VAL A 123 -5.71 11.16 9.21
CA VAL A 123 -4.82 10.86 10.32
C VAL A 123 -5.60 10.90 11.62
N VAL A 124 -5.40 9.89 12.45
CA VAL A 124 -5.93 9.81 13.82
C VAL A 124 -4.77 9.70 14.81
N PRO A 125 -4.97 10.06 16.09
CA PRO A 125 -3.94 9.89 17.11
C PRO A 125 -3.48 8.43 17.22
N PRO A 126 -2.19 8.17 17.48
CA PRO A 126 -1.69 6.83 17.78
C PRO A 126 -2.44 6.22 18.97
N GLU A 127 -2.65 4.91 18.92
CA GLU A 127 -3.26 4.13 20.01
C GLU A 127 -4.72 4.46 20.33
N ASP A 128 -5.37 5.31 19.52
CA ASP A 128 -6.78 5.69 19.69
C ASP A 128 -7.70 4.88 18.75
N GLY A 129 -8.14 3.72 19.24
CA GLY A 129 -9.09 2.86 18.53
C GLY A 129 -10.46 3.50 18.30
N ASN A 130 -10.89 4.40 19.18
CA ASN A 130 -12.17 5.09 19.05
C ASN A 130 -12.14 6.12 17.91
N ALA A 131 -11.06 6.91 17.84
CA ALA A 131 -10.84 7.84 16.73
C ALA A 131 -10.74 7.10 15.39
N LEU A 132 -10.06 5.95 15.36
CA LEU A 132 -9.99 5.10 14.18
C LEU A 132 -11.37 4.60 13.75
N ALA A 133 -12.16 4.06 14.68
CA ALA A 133 -13.52 3.59 14.41
C ALA A 133 -14.42 4.72 13.88
N ALA A 134 -14.35 5.91 14.49
CA ALA A 134 -15.11 7.07 14.04
C ALA A 134 -14.71 7.51 12.62
N ALA A 135 -13.41 7.56 12.31
CA ALA A 135 -12.92 7.89 10.98
C ALA A 135 -13.39 6.87 9.92
N ILE A 136 -13.33 5.58 10.23
CA ILE A 136 -13.82 4.51 9.37
C ILE A 136 -15.32 4.64 9.14
N ALA A 137 -16.11 4.86 10.20
CA ALA A 137 -17.56 4.98 10.10
C ALA A 137 -17.98 6.20 9.27
N ALA A 138 -17.29 7.33 9.43
CA ALA A 138 -17.52 8.55 8.65
C ALA A 138 -17.20 8.32 7.17
N LEU A 139 -16.04 7.75 6.84
CA LEU A 139 -15.69 7.42 5.47
C LEU A 139 -16.63 6.36 4.88
N ALA A 140 -17.07 5.36 5.65
CA ALA A 140 -18.02 4.36 5.21
C ALA A 140 -19.36 4.97 4.76
N GLY A 141 -19.80 6.04 5.42
CA GLY A 141 -21.01 6.79 5.06
C GLY A 141 -20.84 7.82 3.93
N ASP A 142 -19.61 8.06 3.45
CA ASP A 142 -19.31 9.12 2.47
C ASP A 142 -18.46 8.57 1.30
N PRO A 143 -19.10 7.94 0.30
CA PRO A 143 -18.40 7.37 -0.86
C PRO A 143 -17.65 8.41 -1.70
N GLU A 144 -18.18 9.64 -1.81
CA GLU A 144 -17.55 10.72 -2.58
C GLU A 144 -16.24 11.15 -1.95
N ARG A 145 -16.23 11.36 -0.63
CA ARG A 145 -15.00 11.68 0.10
C ARG A 145 -13.98 10.55 0.04
N ARG A 146 -14.41 9.29 0.12
CA ARG A 146 -13.49 8.14 -0.09
C ARG A 146 -12.82 8.19 -1.46
N ALA A 147 -13.60 8.43 -2.51
CA ALA A 147 -13.08 8.50 -3.87
C ALA A 147 -12.12 9.68 -4.06
N ALA A 148 -12.44 10.84 -3.49
CA ALA A 148 -11.58 12.04 -3.54
C ALA A 148 -10.23 11.81 -2.85
N LEU A 149 -10.24 11.24 -1.64
CA LEU A 149 -9.01 10.89 -0.90
C LEU A 149 -8.19 9.84 -1.65
N GLY A 150 -8.83 8.79 -2.15
CA GLY A 150 -8.17 7.75 -2.93
C GLY A 150 -7.48 8.28 -4.19
N LEU A 151 -8.14 9.21 -4.91
CA LEU A 151 -7.55 9.85 -6.07
C LEU A 151 -6.34 10.73 -5.69
N ALA A 152 -6.42 11.47 -4.58
CA ALA A 152 -5.31 12.25 -4.06
C ALA A 152 -4.12 11.37 -3.69
N ALA A 153 -4.37 10.27 -2.95
CA ALA A 153 -3.38 9.26 -2.60
C ALA A 153 -2.69 8.66 -3.84
N ARG A 154 -3.45 8.28 -4.87
CA ARG A 154 -2.88 7.75 -6.13
C ARG A 154 -2.01 8.77 -6.84
N ARG A 155 -2.43 10.04 -6.89
CA ARG A 155 -1.64 11.11 -7.51
C ARG A 155 -0.32 11.31 -6.79
N TYR A 156 -0.33 11.31 -5.45
CA TYR A 156 0.89 11.37 -4.65
C TYR A 156 1.81 10.18 -4.96
N ALA A 157 1.29 8.95 -4.92
CA ALA A 157 2.08 7.75 -5.20
C ALA A 157 2.72 7.78 -6.59
N LYS A 158 1.99 8.22 -7.63
CA LYS A 158 2.54 8.35 -8.98
C LYS A 158 3.64 9.41 -9.08
N ARG A 159 3.50 10.52 -8.36
CA ARG A 159 4.44 11.66 -8.44
C ARG A 159 5.69 11.49 -7.59
N MET A 160 5.55 10.87 -6.42
CA MET A 160 6.59 10.87 -5.39
C MET A 160 7.19 9.48 -5.16
N LEU A 161 6.45 8.41 -5.47
CA LEU A 161 6.83 7.03 -5.12
C LEU A 161 6.99 6.12 -6.35
N SER A 162 6.89 6.66 -7.57
CA SER A 162 7.14 5.87 -8.77
C SER A 162 8.64 5.62 -8.94
N PRO A 163 9.05 4.47 -9.52
CA PRO A 163 10.46 4.20 -9.77
C PRO A 163 11.13 5.35 -10.54
N GLN A 164 10.47 5.86 -11.58
CA GLN A 164 10.97 6.98 -12.37
C GLN A 164 11.23 8.21 -11.48
N SER A 165 10.24 8.63 -10.69
CA SER A 165 10.36 9.80 -9.82
C SER A 165 11.46 9.63 -8.77
N ILE A 166 11.65 8.42 -8.25
CA ILE A 166 12.71 8.10 -7.29
C ILE A 166 14.09 8.20 -7.97
N PHE A 167 14.23 7.63 -9.17
CA PHE A 167 15.48 7.70 -9.94
C PHE A 167 15.81 9.14 -10.34
N ASP A 168 14.85 9.93 -10.81
CA ASP A 168 15.06 11.33 -11.18
C ASP A 168 15.60 12.15 -9.99
N VAL A 169 15.05 11.94 -8.79
CA VAL A 169 15.51 12.62 -7.55
C VAL A 169 16.90 12.14 -7.15
N LEU A 170 17.19 10.85 -7.26
CA LEU A 170 18.50 10.28 -6.97
C LEU A 170 19.56 10.84 -7.93
N GLU A 171 19.29 10.82 -9.24
CA GLU A 171 20.17 11.36 -10.28
C GLU A 171 20.46 12.84 -10.04
N ALA A 172 19.44 13.66 -9.76
CA ALA A 172 19.62 15.07 -9.47
C ALA A 172 20.52 15.31 -8.24
N ARG A 173 20.38 14.49 -7.18
CA ARG A 173 21.24 14.57 -5.99
C ARG A 173 22.67 14.13 -6.25
N LEU A 174 22.86 13.06 -7.03
CA LEU A 174 24.18 12.58 -7.42
C LEU A 174 24.90 13.59 -8.31
N ALA A 175 24.21 14.18 -9.29
CA ALA A 175 24.75 15.23 -10.15
C ALA A 175 25.19 16.46 -9.33
N ALA A 176 24.35 16.90 -8.38
CA ALA A 176 24.68 18.01 -7.49
C ALA A 176 25.93 17.72 -6.63
N LEU A 177 26.10 16.50 -6.14
CA LEU A 177 27.29 16.09 -5.37
C LEU A 177 28.54 15.95 -6.25
N ALA A 178 28.36 15.55 -7.51
CA ALA A 178 29.44 15.47 -8.50
C ALA A 178 29.89 16.86 -9.03
N GLY A 179 29.20 17.94 -8.64
CA GLY A 179 29.48 19.29 -9.13
C GLY A 179 28.94 19.55 -10.55
N GLU A 180 28.09 18.66 -11.05
CA GLU A 180 27.41 18.83 -12.34
C GLU A 180 26.12 19.63 -12.16
N VAL A 181 25.90 20.62 -13.03
CA VAL A 181 24.64 21.39 -13.02
C VAL A 181 23.52 20.47 -13.51
N PRO A 182 22.41 20.31 -12.76
CA PRO A 182 21.31 19.44 -13.19
C PRO A 182 20.77 19.89 -14.54
N LYS A 183 20.75 18.98 -15.52
CA LYS A 183 20.08 19.21 -16.80
C LYS A 183 18.58 19.35 -16.52
N PRO A 184 17.89 20.41 -17.00
CA PRO A 184 16.47 20.60 -16.71
C PRO A 184 15.68 19.38 -17.20
N ALA A 185 14.76 18.90 -16.36
CA ALA A 185 13.90 17.77 -16.66
C ALA A 185 13.18 18.01 -18.00
N GLY A 186 13.46 17.14 -18.98
CA GLY A 186 12.78 17.18 -20.26
C GLY A 186 11.29 16.94 -20.06
N GLU A 187 10.46 17.69 -20.77
CA GLU A 187 9.01 17.53 -20.76
C GLU A 187 8.62 16.06 -20.99
N PRO A 188 7.59 15.54 -20.30
CA PRO A 188 7.14 14.18 -20.49
C PRO A 188 6.75 13.94 -21.95
N GLN A 189 7.49 13.06 -22.61
CA GLN A 189 7.21 12.66 -23.98
C GLN A 189 5.86 11.94 -24.03
N PRO A 190 4.93 12.32 -24.92
CA PRO A 190 3.64 11.65 -25.03
C PRO A 190 3.85 10.19 -25.42
N ALA A 191 3.13 9.31 -24.73
CA ALA A 191 3.16 7.87 -24.95
C ALA A 191 2.97 7.55 -26.45
N ALA A 192 3.97 6.89 -27.04
CA ALA A 192 3.92 6.46 -28.43
C ALA A 192 2.70 5.53 -28.63
N SER A 193 1.75 5.97 -29.44
CA SER A 193 0.65 5.14 -29.94
C SER A 193 1.22 4.11 -30.91
N GLY A 194 1.46 2.89 -30.44
CA GLY A 194 1.81 1.75 -31.29
C GLY A 194 0.57 1.24 -32.03
N ALA A 195 0.31 1.79 -33.20
CA ALA A 195 -0.57 1.16 -34.19
C ALA A 195 0.09 -0.14 -34.68
N ALA A 196 -0.63 -1.25 -34.54
CA ALA A 196 -0.24 -2.54 -35.09
C ALA A 196 -0.25 -2.49 -36.63
N SER A 197 0.85 -2.86 -37.27
CA SER A 197 0.84 -3.29 -38.67
C SER A 197 1.38 -4.71 -38.78
N ALA A 198 0.52 -5.60 -39.25
CA ALA A 198 0.83 -6.98 -39.62
C ALA A 198 1.56 -7.05 -40.97
N ARG A 199 2.44 -8.05 -41.10
CA ARG A 199 2.83 -8.86 -42.29
C ARG A 199 3.98 -9.79 -41.85
N GLU A 200 3.76 -11.12 -41.75
CA GLU A 200 4.03 -12.15 -42.80
C GLU A 200 5.48 -12.08 -43.33
N SER A 201 6.31 -13.13 -43.42
CA SER A 201 6.23 -14.60 -43.24
C SER A 201 7.61 -15.21 -43.59
N ALA A 202 7.79 -16.53 -43.35
CA ALA A 202 8.84 -17.48 -43.81
C ALA A 202 10.02 -17.76 -42.85
N HIS A 203 10.10 -18.93 -42.19
CA HIS A 203 10.59 -20.26 -42.64
C HIS A 203 12.09 -20.33 -42.99
N ALA A 204 12.89 -21.00 -42.14
CA ALA A 204 13.75 -22.15 -42.51
C ALA A 204 14.55 -22.68 -41.30
N GLU A 205 14.82 -23.99 -41.36
CA GLU A 205 15.39 -24.89 -40.36
C GLU A 205 16.90 -24.70 -40.07
N GLY A 206 17.38 -25.25 -38.94
CA GLY A 206 18.82 -25.45 -38.70
C GLY A 206 19.10 -26.07 -37.33
N LYS A 207 19.65 -27.30 -37.34
CA LYS A 207 19.90 -28.22 -36.22
C LYS A 207 21.17 -27.93 -35.41
N ASP A 208 21.16 -28.55 -34.22
CA ASP A 208 22.27 -29.14 -33.44
C ASP A 208 23.28 -28.23 -32.71
N GLY A 209 23.51 -28.55 -31.43
CA GLY A 209 24.78 -28.28 -30.76
C GLY A 209 24.76 -28.04 -29.24
N SER A 210 24.86 -29.13 -28.47
CA SER A 210 25.63 -29.25 -27.21
C SER A 210 25.25 -28.49 -25.92
N THR A 211 24.68 -29.26 -24.97
CA THR A 211 25.09 -29.52 -23.56
C THR A 211 25.46 -28.41 -22.54
N LEU A 212 24.66 -28.42 -21.45
CA LEU A 212 24.95 -28.26 -19.99
C LEU A 212 25.16 -26.86 -19.37
N PRO A 213 24.90 -26.68 -18.05
CA PRO A 213 23.64 -26.90 -17.32
C PRO A 213 23.20 -25.63 -16.56
N ALA A 214 22.04 -25.71 -15.91
CA ALA A 214 21.47 -24.68 -15.04
C ALA A 214 22.44 -24.26 -13.91
N ILE A 215 22.56 -22.94 -13.71
CA ILE A 215 23.13 -22.34 -12.51
C ILE A 215 21.96 -21.74 -11.74
N GLU A 216 21.55 -22.45 -10.69
CA GLU A 216 20.97 -21.79 -9.51
C GLU A 216 22.02 -20.84 -8.96
N GLN A 217 21.68 -19.58 -8.79
CA GLN A 217 22.28 -18.77 -7.74
C GLN A 217 21.33 -17.68 -7.28
N TYR A 218 21.21 -17.67 -5.95
CA TYR A 218 20.62 -16.71 -5.04
C TYR A 218 21.18 -15.28 -5.23
N ASP A 219 20.64 -14.37 -4.41
CA ASP A 219 21.19 -13.05 -4.01
C ASP A 219 20.60 -11.86 -4.79
N VAL A 220 20.04 -10.80 -4.21
CA VAL A 220 19.87 -10.29 -2.82
C VAL A 220 18.58 -9.47 -2.77
#